data_AF-A0A0M0BU57-F1
#
_entry.id   AF-A0A0M0BU57-F1
#
_cell.length_a   1.000
_cell.length_b   1.000
_cell.length_c   1.000
_cell.angle_alpha   90.00
_cell.angle_beta   90.00
_cell.angle_gamma   90.00
#
_symmetry.space_group_name_H-M   'P 1'
#
loop_
_entity.id
_entity.type
_entity.pdbx_description
1 polymer ?
#
loop_
_entity_poly.entity_id
_entity_poly.type
_entity_poly.pdbx_seq_one_letter_code
_entity_poly.pdbx_strand_id
1 'polypeptide(L)'
;MFRHTVISDGILTALNNYDGQVYGFGRGLSATTVSAPDTAIEVGKSFTITGTVTDQSPALKDTPAIADEDMSAWMEYKFMQKPIPSDAQGVPVSIDAIDPNGNWIHIGDTTSDMSGVYGMTWKPEVPGLYNIMATFAGSESYGSSYASTYMTAIEAPAPEATPEPSPAPQTDTYIIGSAIAIIAVVVIIGVLILRKK
;
A
#
# COMPACT_ATOMS: atom_id res chain seq x y z
N MET A 1 -41.36 8.58 -22.81
CA MET A 1 -40.39 9.42 -23.56
C MET A 1 -40.18 10.69 -22.75
N PHE A 2 -38.93 11.04 -22.45
CA PHE A 2 -38.58 12.26 -21.70
C PHE A 2 -38.98 13.52 -22.50
N ARG A 3 -39.62 14.49 -21.84
CA ARG A 3 -40.00 15.80 -22.41
C ARG A 3 -39.76 16.93 -21.41
N HIS A 4 -39.82 18.17 -21.89
CA HIS A 4 -39.60 19.38 -21.08
C HIS A 4 -38.22 19.39 -20.42
N THR A 5 -37.18 19.27 -21.25
CA THR A 5 -35.79 19.29 -20.81
C THR A 5 -35.37 20.71 -20.42
N VAL A 6 -34.90 20.89 -19.19
CA VAL A 6 -34.32 22.13 -18.69
C VAL A 6 -32.94 21.82 -18.12
N ILE A 7 -31.96 22.69 -18.32
CA ILE A 7 -30.62 22.56 -17.74
C ILE A 7 -30.45 23.66 -16.70
N SER A 8 -30.07 23.28 -15.48
CA SER A 8 -29.64 24.19 -14.42
C SER A 8 -28.45 23.58 -13.70
N ASP A 9 -27.43 24.38 -13.39
CA ASP A 9 -26.25 23.96 -12.61
C ASP A 9 -25.56 22.68 -13.14
N GLY A 10 -25.57 22.50 -14.47
CA GLY A 10 -24.97 21.33 -15.11
C GLY A 10 -25.80 20.03 -15.00
N ILE A 11 -27.02 20.11 -14.51
CA ILE A 11 -27.96 18.98 -14.41
C ILE A 11 -29.06 19.15 -15.45
N LEU A 12 -29.18 18.16 -16.35
CA LEU A 12 -30.30 18.04 -17.27
C LEU A 12 -31.49 17.46 -16.52
N THR A 13 -32.56 18.23 -16.43
CA THR A 13 -33.81 17.80 -15.80
C THR A 13 -34.84 17.48 -16.86
N ALA A 14 -35.51 16.32 -16.79
CA ALA A 14 -36.54 15.93 -17.74
C ALA A 14 -37.72 15.23 -17.07
N LEU A 15 -38.94 15.53 -17.53
CA LEU A 15 -40.15 14.84 -17.09
C LEU A 15 -40.28 13.51 -17.83
N ASN A 16 -40.37 12.40 -17.10
CA ASN A 16 -40.77 11.13 -17.66
C ASN A 16 -42.30 11.01 -17.67
N ASN A 17 -42.88 10.89 -18.86
CA ASN A 17 -44.33 10.79 -19.02
C ASN A 17 -44.91 9.41 -18.64
N TYR A 18 -44.08 8.40 -18.39
CA TYR A 18 -44.57 7.06 -18.02
C TYR A 18 -44.91 6.94 -16.53
N ASP A 19 -44.17 7.64 -15.67
CA ASP A 19 -44.33 7.63 -14.21
C ASP A 19 -44.70 9.02 -13.64
N GLY A 20 -44.65 10.08 -14.46
CA GLY A 20 -44.92 11.45 -14.05
C GLY A 20 -43.81 12.06 -13.18
N GLN A 21 -42.64 11.42 -13.11
CA GLN A 21 -41.52 11.87 -12.28
C GLN A 21 -40.53 12.73 -13.08
N VAL A 22 -39.91 13.67 -12.37
CA VAL A 22 -38.85 14.52 -12.92
C VAL A 22 -37.50 13.89 -12.56
N TYR A 23 -36.70 13.60 -13.58
CA TYR A 23 -35.38 13.01 -13.46
C TYR A 23 -34.30 14.06 -13.70
N GLY A 24 -33.28 14.07 -12.84
CA GLY A 24 -32.07 14.86 -13.03
C GLY A 24 -30.92 13.97 -13.49
N PHE A 25 -30.28 14.35 -14.59
CA PHE A 25 -29.10 13.71 -15.16
C PHE A 25 -27.92 14.66 -15.04
N GLY A 26 -26.87 14.23 -14.36
CA GLY A 26 -25.65 14.99 -14.16
C GLY A 26 -24.58 14.11 -13.54
N ARG A 27 -23.43 14.70 -13.23
CA ARG A 27 -22.35 13.98 -12.54
C ARG A 27 -22.81 13.51 -11.16
N GLY A 28 -22.64 12.21 -10.89
CA GLY A 28 -22.90 11.61 -9.59
C GLY A 28 -21.94 12.15 -8.54
N LEU A 29 -22.41 12.28 -7.31
CA LEU A 29 -21.53 12.56 -6.18
C LEU A 29 -20.62 11.36 -5.94
N SER A 30 -19.38 11.60 -5.56
CA SER A 30 -18.44 10.54 -5.16
C SER A 30 -17.91 10.80 -3.75
N ALA A 31 -17.48 9.74 -3.07
CA ALA A 31 -16.75 9.83 -1.81
C ALA A 31 -15.50 8.95 -1.87
N THR A 32 -14.35 9.58 -1.59
CA THR A 32 -13.06 8.91 -1.44
C THR A 32 -12.77 8.67 0.03
N THR A 33 -12.16 7.53 0.37
CA THR A 33 -11.60 7.25 1.69
C THR A 33 -10.14 6.86 1.54
N VAL A 34 -9.32 7.08 2.57
CA VAL A 34 -7.92 6.65 2.61
C VAL A 34 -7.57 6.15 4.01
N SER A 35 -6.82 5.05 4.07
CA SER A 35 -6.35 4.41 5.29
C SER A 35 -4.89 4.03 5.11
N ALA A 36 -4.14 4.30 6.16
CA ALA A 36 -2.77 3.89 6.33
C ALA A 36 -2.66 3.10 7.65
N PRO A 37 -1.58 2.32 7.85
CA PRO A 37 -1.39 1.60 9.10
C PRO A 37 -1.41 2.54 10.31
N ASP A 38 -2.23 2.21 11.32
CA ASP A 38 -2.30 2.95 12.60
C ASP A 38 -1.01 2.81 13.43
N THR A 39 -0.17 1.83 13.09
CA THR A 39 1.12 1.60 13.72
C THR A 39 2.20 2.49 13.12
N ALA A 40 3.13 2.96 13.96
CA ALA A 40 4.32 3.64 13.48
C ALA A 40 5.13 2.74 12.52
N ILE A 41 5.53 3.29 11.38
CA ILE A 41 6.31 2.57 10.35
C ILE A 41 7.76 3.02 10.41
N GLU A 42 8.70 2.08 10.40
CA GLU A 42 10.13 2.43 10.32
C GLU A 42 10.45 3.05 8.95
N VAL A 43 11.26 4.11 8.96
CA VAL A 43 11.79 4.72 7.73
C VAL A 43 12.46 3.68 6.85
N GLY A 44 12.14 3.70 5.56
CA GLY A 44 12.65 2.73 4.58
C GLY A 44 11.89 1.40 4.51
N LYS A 45 10.92 1.14 5.40
CA LYS A 45 10.01 -0.01 5.25
C LYS A 45 8.85 0.35 4.32
N SER A 46 8.50 -0.59 3.45
CA SER A 46 7.32 -0.48 2.61
C SER A 46 6.07 -0.86 3.38
N PHE A 47 4.99 -0.13 3.13
CA PHE A 47 3.66 -0.44 3.62
C PHE A 47 2.63 -0.13 2.52
N THR A 48 1.38 -0.56 2.72
CA THR A 48 0.31 -0.36 1.74
C THR A 48 -0.66 0.70 2.23
N ILE A 49 -0.90 1.72 1.40
CA ILE A 49 -1.99 2.67 1.52
C ILE A 49 -3.19 2.04 0.82
N THR A 50 -4.34 2.03 1.48
CA THR A 50 -5.57 1.48 0.92
C THR A 50 -6.70 2.47 1.07
N GLY A 51 -7.68 2.43 0.18
CA GLY A 51 -8.88 3.24 0.33
C GLY A 51 -9.95 2.82 -0.64
N THR A 52 -11.03 3.59 -0.67
CA THR A 52 -12.14 3.35 -1.59
C THR A 52 -12.58 4.61 -2.30
N VAL A 53 -13.19 4.45 -3.48
CA VAL A 53 -13.97 5.48 -4.15
C VAL A 53 -15.36 4.93 -4.42
N THR A 54 -16.37 5.61 -3.88
CA THR A 54 -17.76 5.17 -3.91
C THR A 54 -18.67 6.20 -4.57
N ASP A 55 -19.67 5.71 -5.27
CA ASP A 55 -20.82 6.45 -5.77
C ASP A 55 -21.74 6.83 -4.60
N GLN A 56 -22.10 8.10 -4.52
CA GLN A 56 -22.98 8.67 -3.51
C GLN A 56 -24.29 9.20 -4.11
N SER A 57 -24.60 8.81 -5.35
CA SER A 57 -25.87 9.08 -5.99
C SER A 57 -27.02 8.42 -5.20
N PRO A 58 -28.21 9.04 -5.16
CA PRO A 58 -29.33 8.51 -4.36
C PRO A 58 -29.74 7.08 -4.71
N ALA A 59 -29.50 6.65 -5.96
CA ALA A 59 -29.93 5.34 -6.45
C ALA A 59 -28.87 4.23 -6.23
N LEU A 60 -27.59 4.59 -6.11
CA LEU A 60 -26.46 3.66 -6.02
C LEU A 60 -25.49 4.01 -4.88
N LYS A 61 -26.02 4.55 -3.79
CA LYS A 61 -25.22 4.98 -2.65
C LYS A 61 -24.33 3.85 -2.12
N ASP A 62 -23.07 4.18 -1.84
CA ASP A 62 -22.02 3.31 -1.31
C ASP A 62 -21.64 2.14 -2.24
N THR A 63 -22.03 2.20 -3.52
CA THR A 63 -21.52 1.30 -4.55
C THR A 63 -20.20 1.82 -5.12
N PRO A 64 -19.36 0.98 -5.75
CA PRO A 64 -18.10 1.46 -6.31
C PRO A 64 -18.30 2.46 -7.43
N ALA A 65 -17.45 3.48 -7.46
CA ALA A 65 -17.35 4.36 -8.62
C ALA A 65 -16.62 3.62 -9.75
N ILE A 66 -17.24 3.57 -10.93
CA ILE A 66 -16.79 2.80 -12.10
C ILE A 66 -16.28 3.74 -13.20
N ALA A 67 -15.30 3.28 -13.99
CA ALA A 67 -14.78 4.01 -15.14
C ALA A 67 -15.89 4.38 -16.14
N ASP A 68 -15.73 5.50 -16.84
CA ASP A 68 -16.74 6.00 -17.77
C ASP A 68 -17.00 5.02 -18.93
N GLU A 69 -15.95 4.27 -19.34
CA GLU A 69 -16.02 3.25 -20.39
C GLU A 69 -16.94 2.07 -20.02
N ASP A 70 -16.99 1.70 -18.74
CA ASP A 70 -17.76 0.54 -18.23
C ASP A 70 -19.12 0.94 -17.64
N MET A 71 -19.38 2.25 -17.55
CA MET A 71 -20.57 2.81 -16.91
C MET A 71 -21.88 2.26 -17.50
N SER A 72 -21.93 2.07 -18.82
CA SER A 72 -23.13 1.55 -19.49
C SER A 72 -23.46 0.13 -19.02
N ALA A 73 -22.46 -0.77 -19.03
CA ALA A 73 -22.63 -2.15 -18.59
C ALA A 73 -22.93 -2.22 -17.07
N TRP A 74 -22.32 -1.34 -16.28
CA TRP A 74 -22.57 -1.24 -14.84
C TRP A 74 -24.01 -0.83 -14.52
N MET A 75 -24.54 0.18 -15.22
CA MET A 75 -25.92 0.64 -15.05
C MET A 75 -26.94 -0.42 -15.48
N GLU A 76 -26.67 -1.16 -16.56
CA GLU A 76 -27.50 -2.30 -16.96
C GLU A 76 -27.50 -3.42 -15.92
N TYR A 77 -26.34 -3.72 -15.32
CA TYR A 77 -26.24 -4.67 -14.21
C TYR A 77 -27.08 -4.21 -13.01
N LYS A 78 -26.94 -2.95 -12.58
CA LYS A 78 -27.60 -2.42 -11.38
C LYS A 78 -29.11 -2.24 -11.53
N PHE A 79 -29.58 -1.74 -12.68
CA PHE A 79 -30.98 -1.35 -12.86
C PHE A 79 -31.79 -2.30 -13.74
N MET A 80 -31.16 -3.09 -14.61
CA MET A 80 -31.85 -3.98 -15.57
C MET A 80 -31.65 -5.47 -15.29
N GLN A 81 -31.08 -5.84 -14.14
CA GLN A 81 -30.84 -7.24 -13.72
C GLN A 81 -30.01 -8.03 -14.73
N LYS A 82 -29.10 -7.36 -15.46
CA LYS A 82 -28.11 -8.05 -16.29
C LYS A 82 -27.07 -8.76 -15.42
N PRO A 83 -26.28 -9.69 -15.97
CA PRO A 83 -25.10 -10.21 -15.29
C PRO A 83 -24.10 -9.10 -14.96
N ILE A 84 -23.30 -9.28 -13.90
CA ILE A 84 -22.21 -8.38 -13.55
C ILE A 84 -21.16 -8.37 -14.69
N PRO A 85 -20.66 -7.19 -15.12
CA PRO A 85 -19.55 -7.13 -16.07
C PRO A 85 -18.31 -7.83 -15.49
N SER A 86 -17.55 -8.51 -16.35
CA SER A 86 -16.39 -9.33 -15.92
C SER A 86 -15.10 -8.53 -15.73
N ASP A 87 -15.01 -7.37 -16.36
CA ASP A 87 -13.79 -6.61 -16.61
C ASP A 87 -13.93 -5.12 -16.30
N ALA A 88 -15.02 -4.72 -15.64
CA ALA A 88 -15.24 -3.33 -15.30
C ALA A 88 -14.13 -2.82 -14.37
N GLN A 89 -13.61 -1.64 -14.70
CA GLN A 89 -12.59 -0.97 -13.88
C GLN A 89 -13.23 0.12 -13.03
N GLY A 90 -12.60 0.42 -11.90
CA GLY A 90 -12.95 1.59 -11.13
C GLY A 90 -12.29 2.86 -11.68
N VAL A 91 -12.19 3.89 -10.86
CA VAL A 91 -11.72 5.22 -11.27
C VAL A 91 -10.26 5.46 -10.87
N PRO A 92 -9.53 6.34 -11.59
CA PRO A 92 -8.16 6.71 -11.23
C PRO A 92 -8.12 7.55 -9.94
N VAL A 93 -7.11 7.32 -9.10
CA VAL A 93 -6.88 7.99 -7.82
C VAL A 93 -5.41 8.41 -7.73
N SER A 94 -5.17 9.70 -7.51
CA SER A 94 -3.84 10.23 -7.19
C SER A 94 -3.60 10.14 -5.70
N ILE A 95 -2.44 9.62 -5.30
CA ILE A 95 -2.01 9.55 -3.91
C ILE A 95 -0.83 10.51 -3.72
N ASP A 96 -1.01 11.44 -2.81
CA ASP A 96 -0.05 12.48 -2.47
C ASP A 96 0.22 12.46 -0.96
N ALA A 97 1.38 12.94 -0.54
CA ALA A 97 1.71 13.09 0.87
C ALA A 97 2.38 14.43 1.15
N ILE A 98 2.14 14.96 2.34
CA ILE A 98 2.88 16.08 2.91
C ILE A 98 3.82 15.52 3.95
N ASP A 99 5.12 15.76 3.76
CA ASP A 99 6.17 15.31 4.67
C ASP A 99 6.19 16.13 5.98
N PRO A 100 6.96 15.71 7.01
CA PRO A 100 7.09 16.44 8.26
C PRO A 100 7.68 17.85 8.11
N ASN A 101 8.32 18.15 6.98
CA ASN A 101 8.91 19.45 6.66
C ASN A 101 7.93 20.36 5.88
N GLY A 102 6.73 19.87 5.54
CA GLY A 102 5.73 20.59 4.76
C GLY A 102 5.91 20.49 3.24
N ASN A 103 6.76 19.59 2.75
CA ASN A 103 6.98 19.37 1.33
C ASN A 103 5.90 18.44 0.76
N TRP A 104 5.42 18.77 -0.43
CA TRP A 104 4.51 17.92 -1.21
C TRP A 104 5.29 16.83 -1.94
N ILE A 105 4.85 15.59 -1.77
CA ILE A 105 5.39 14.39 -2.41
C ILE A 105 4.26 13.70 -3.15
N HIS A 106 4.38 13.60 -4.47
CA HIS A 106 3.50 12.75 -5.25
C HIS A 106 3.97 11.29 -5.11
N ILE A 107 3.14 10.43 -4.52
CA ILE A 107 3.46 9.02 -4.30
C ILE A 107 3.22 8.24 -5.60
N GLY A 108 2.11 8.51 -6.27
CA GLY A 108 1.77 7.91 -7.56
C GLY A 108 0.26 7.87 -7.81
N ASP A 109 -0.09 7.42 -9.01
CA ASP A 109 -1.47 7.17 -9.43
C ASP A 109 -1.81 5.68 -9.38
N THR A 110 -3.01 5.35 -8.90
CA THR A 110 -3.57 4.00 -8.92
C THR A 110 -4.99 4.03 -9.46
N THR A 111 -5.57 2.87 -9.76
CA THR A 111 -6.95 2.75 -10.22
C THR A 111 -7.71 1.88 -9.24
N SER A 112 -8.91 2.29 -8.84
CA SER A 112 -9.73 1.44 -7.99
C SER A 112 -10.24 0.24 -8.79
N ASP A 113 -10.41 -0.89 -8.12
CA ASP A 113 -10.95 -2.10 -8.72
C ASP A 113 -12.48 -2.02 -8.87
N MET A 114 -13.07 -3.10 -9.35
CA MET A 114 -14.50 -3.27 -9.53
C MET A 114 -15.31 -3.27 -8.21
N SER A 115 -14.63 -3.37 -7.07
CA SER A 115 -15.19 -3.20 -5.72
C SER A 115 -15.00 -1.76 -5.20
N GLY A 116 -14.40 -0.88 -6.00
CA GLY A 116 -14.12 0.51 -5.64
C GLY A 116 -12.96 0.63 -4.68
N VAL A 117 -12.16 -0.42 -4.49
CA VAL A 117 -11.00 -0.45 -3.59
C VAL A 117 -9.75 -0.14 -4.39
N TYR A 118 -8.89 0.72 -3.86
CA TYR A 118 -7.56 0.95 -4.43
C TYR A 118 -6.49 0.68 -3.38
N GLY A 119 -5.29 0.35 -3.85
CA GLY A 119 -4.13 0.12 -3.01
C GLY A 119 -2.85 0.57 -3.70
N MET A 120 -1.91 1.08 -2.91
CA MET A 120 -0.58 1.44 -3.39
C MET A 120 0.48 1.19 -2.30
N THR A 121 1.60 0.60 -2.69
CA THR A 121 2.74 0.39 -1.79
C THR A 121 3.65 1.61 -1.84
N TRP A 122 4.00 2.15 -0.67
CA TRP A 122 4.92 3.28 -0.53
C TRP A 122 5.87 3.09 0.65
N LYS A 123 6.97 3.86 0.67
CA LYS A 123 7.99 3.85 1.74
C LYS A 123 8.32 5.29 2.15
N PRO A 124 8.35 5.62 3.45
CA PRO A 124 8.74 6.95 3.92
C PRO A 124 10.26 7.08 3.94
N GLU A 125 10.78 8.26 3.62
CA GLU A 125 12.22 8.55 3.55
C GLU A 125 12.77 9.31 4.76
N VAL A 126 11.91 10.01 5.51
CA VAL A 126 12.27 10.85 6.64
C VAL A 126 11.40 10.47 7.85
N PRO A 127 11.92 10.45 9.08
CA PRO A 127 11.09 10.22 10.26
C PRO A 127 10.19 11.43 10.56
N GLY A 128 8.98 11.17 11.04
CA GLY A 128 8.02 12.19 11.47
C GLY A 128 6.58 11.91 11.05
N LEU A 129 5.71 12.91 11.24
CA LEU A 129 4.30 12.84 10.88
C LEU A 129 4.07 13.19 9.40
N TYR A 130 3.49 12.27 8.65
CA TYR A 130 3.04 12.50 7.27
C TYR A 130 1.53 12.69 7.22
N ASN A 131 1.08 13.55 6.32
CA ASN A 131 -0.34 13.66 5.95
C ASN A 131 -0.51 13.09 4.54
N ILE A 132 -1.18 11.95 4.41
CA ILE A 132 -1.44 11.28 3.14
C ILE A 132 -2.81 11.68 2.65
N MET A 133 -2.90 12.05 1.38
CA MET A 133 -4.12 12.45 0.71
C MET A 133 -4.34 11.56 -0.51
N ALA A 134 -5.57 11.08 -0.66
CA ALA A 134 -6.02 10.41 -1.88
C ALA A 134 -7.06 11.29 -2.55
N THR A 135 -6.88 11.52 -3.85
CA THR A 135 -7.71 12.43 -4.65
C THR A 135 -8.23 11.72 -5.88
N PHE A 136 -9.55 11.67 -6.00
CA PHE A 136 -10.23 11.38 -7.25
C PHE A 136 -10.58 12.70 -7.93
N ALA A 137 -9.97 12.98 -9.08
CA ALA A 137 -10.15 14.24 -9.82
C ALA A 137 -11.58 14.42 -10.41
N GLY A 138 -12.41 13.38 -10.34
CA GLY A 138 -13.70 13.33 -11.03
C GLY A 138 -13.57 12.70 -12.42
N SER A 139 -14.72 12.39 -13.02
CA SER A 139 -14.84 11.85 -14.37
C SER A 139 -16.01 12.53 -15.11
N GLU A 140 -16.36 12.04 -16.30
CA GLU A 140 -17.59 12.49 -16.96
C GLU A 140 -18.84 12.05 -16.20
N SER A 141 -18.76 10.90 -15.51
CA SER A 141 -19.86 10.34 -14.71
C SER A 141 -19.89 10.83 -13.26
N TYR A 142 -18.74 11.19 -12.68
CA TYR A 142 -18.64 11.53 -11.25
C TYR A 142 -17.99 12.89 -10.97
N GLY A 143 -18.44 13.55 -9.90
CA GLY A 143 -17.74 14.70 -9.31
C GLY A 143 -16.45 14.27 -8.59
N SER A 144 -15.54 15.22 -8.39
CA SER A 144 -14.29 14.99 -7.66
C SER A 144 -14.54 14.75 -6.17
N SER A 145 -13.66 13.98 -5.53
CA SER A 145 -13.62 13.82 -4.07
C SER A 145 -12.21 13.54 -3.60
N TYR A 146 -11.95 13.80 -2.31
CA TYR A 146 -10.65 13.53 -1.70
C TYR A 146 -10.81 13.14 -0.23
N ALA A 147 -9.82 12.45 0.31
CA ALA A 147 -9.70 12.16 1.73
C ALA A 147 -8.25 12.22 2.17
N SER A 148 -8.03 12.46 3.47
CA SER A 148 -6.70 12.49 4.04
C SER A 148 -6.61 11.69 5.34
N THR A 149 -5.44 11.12 5.61
CA THR A 149 -5.11 10.40 6.84
C THR A 149 -3.69 10.71 7.29
N TYR A 150 -3.42 10.53 8.58
CA TYR A 150 -2.10 10.77 9.15
C TYR A 150 -1.37 9.46 9.43
N MET A 151 -0.04 9.50 9.33
CA MET A 151 0.81 8.42 9.81
C MET A 151 2.10 8.94 10.42
N THR A 152 2.71 8.12 11.26
CA THR A 152 4.00 8.44 11.87
C THR A 152 5.06 7.48 11.36
N ALA A 153 6.10 8.02 10.72
CA ALA A 153 7.32 7.30 10.42
C ALA A 153 8.31 7.46 11.59
N ILE A 154 8.87 6.35 12.07
CA ILE A 154 9.90 6.34 13.13
C ILE A 154 11.26 6.01 12.55
N GLU A 155 12.31 6.51 13.19
CA GLU A 155 13.68 6.18 12.80
C GLU A 155 13.91 4.67 12.94
N ALA A 156 14.53 4.07 11.92
CA ALA A 156 14.88 2.66 11.97
C ALA A 156 15.97 2.44 13.04
N PRO A 157 15.86 1.41 13.89
CA PRO A 157 16.90 1.11 14.87
C PRO A 157 18.24 0.87 14.16
N ALA A 158 19.32 1.43 14.71
CA ALA A 158 20.66 1.22 14.18
C ALA A 158 20.98 -0.29 14.14
N PRO A 159 21.60 -0.82 13.08
CA PRO A 159 21.97 -2.22 13.03
C PRO A 159 22.87 -2.55 14.23
N GLU A 160 22.48 -3.56 15.03
CA GLU A 160 23.33 -4.07 16.09
C GLU A 160 24.67 -4.48 15.48
N ALA A 161 25.77 -4.04 16.11
CA ALA A 161 27.10 -4.46 15.72
C ALA A 161 27.15 -5.99 15.76
N THR A 162 27.56 -6.61 14.66
CA THR A 162 27.79 -8.06 14.63
C THR A 162 28.79 -8.37 15.76
N PRO A 163 28.52 -9.34 16.65
CA PRO A 163 29.48 -9.71 17.67
C PRO A 163 30.80 -10.07 16.97
N GLU A 164 31.88 -9.41 17.37
CA GLU A 164 33.22 -9.78 16.90
C GLU A 164 33.40 -11.29 17.14
N PRO A 165 33.95 -12.04 16.16
CA PRO A 165 34.18 -13.46 16.35
C PRO A 165 35.06 -13.63 17.59
N SER A 166 34.51 -14.32 18.60
CA SER A 166 35.26 -14.69 19.80
C SER A 166 36.55 -15.39 19.35
N PRO A 167 37.74 -14.97 19.83
CA PRO A 167 38.98 -15.61 19.44
C PRO A 167 38.88 -17.10 19.76
N ALA A 168 39.06 -17.93 18.74
CA ALA A 168 39.00 -19.38 18.89
C ALA A 168 39.94 -19.83 20.03
N PRO A 169 39.49 -20.74 20.93
CA PRO A 169 40.32 -21.18 22.03
C PRO A 169 41.58 -21.84 21.47
N GLN A 170 42.76 -21.37 21.88
CA GLN A 170 44.06 -21.90 21.45
C GLN A 170 44.36 -23.32 22.00
N THR A 171 43.35 -24.02 22.53
CA THR A 171 43.46 -25.35 23.11
C THR A 171 44.11 -26.36 22.17
N ASP A 172 43.83 -26.28 20.87
CA ASP A 172 44.42 -27.20 19.89
C ASP A 172 45.94 -27.02 19.77
N THR A 173 46.43 -25.78 19.84
CA THR A 173 47.88 -25.48 19.82
C THR A 173 48.56 -25.98 21.10
N TYR A 174 47.92 -25.84 22.26
CA TYR A 174 48.47 -26.34 23.53
C TYR A 174 48.46 -27.88 23.60
N ILE A 175 47.43 -28.55 23.09
CA ILE A 175 47.35 -30.01 23.06
C ILE A 175 48.39 -30.59 22.09
N ILE A 176 48.52 -30.01 20.89
CA ILE A 176 49.53 -30.46 19.91
C ILE A 176 50.95 -30.20 20.43
N GLY A 177 51.21 -29.02 21.01
CA GLY A 177 52.52 -28.68 21.57
C GLY A 177 52.92 -29.58 22.74
N SER A 178 51.98 -29.89 23.64
CA SER A 178 52.23 -30.81 24.77
C SER A 178 52.40 -32.26 24.30
N ALA A 179 51.62 -32.73 23.33
CA ALA A 179 51.77 -34.07 22.77
C ALA A 179 53.13 -34.28 22.08
N ILE A 180 53.59 -33.31 21.29
CA ILE A 180 54.92 -33.36 20.65
C ILE A 180 56.03 -33.37 21.70
N ALA A 181 55.93 -32.52 22.74
CA ALA A 181 56.91 -32.49 23.82
C ALA A 181 56.99 -33.82 24.58
N ILE A 182 55.85 -34.45 24.88
CA ILE A 182 55.79 -35.75 25.55
C ILE A 182 56.42 -36.85 24.68
N ILE A 183 56.09 -36.89 23.38
CA ILE A 183 56.66 -37.89 22.46
C ILE A 183 58.18 -37.72 22.35
N ALA A 184 58.68 -36.49 22.24
CA ALA A 184 60.11 -36.23 22.19
C ALA A 184 60.83 -36.73 23.45
N VAL A 185 60.26 -36.51 24.64
CA VAL A 185 60.81 -37.01 25.91
C VAL A 185 60.84 -38.54 25.94
N VAL A 186 59.76 -39.20 25.52
CA VAL A 186 59.69 -40.68 25.48
C VAL A 186 60.73 -41.26 24.52
N VAL A 187 60.93 -40.66 23.34
CA VAL A 187 61.95 -41.09 22.38
C VAL A 187 63.36 -40.91 22.96
N ILE A 188 63.64 -39.79 23.62
CA ILE A 188 64.94 -39.53 24.26
C ILE A 188 65.22 -40.58 25.35
N ILE A 189 64.24 -40.88 26.21
CA ILE A 189 64.36 -41.90 27.26
C ILE A 189 64.55 -43.29 26.63
N GLY A 190 63.79 -43.63 25.59
CA GLY A 190 63.93 -44.92 24.89
C GLY A 190 65.31 -45.10 24.25
N VAL A 191 65.86 -44.06 23.61
CA VAL A 191 67.22 -44.08 23.03
C VAL A 191 68.29 -44.17 24.12
N LEU A 192 68.12 -43.49 25.26
CA LEU A 192 69.04 -43.56 26.39
C LEU A 192 69.05 -44.95 27.05
N ILE A 193 67.90 -45.64 27.09
CA ILE A 193 67.79 -47.01 27.62
C ILE A 193 68.41 -48.02 26.63
N LEU A 194 68.20 -47.86 25.32
CA LEU A 194 68.83 -48.73 24.32
C LEU A 194 70.36 -48.56 24.25
N ARG A 195 70.90 -47.38 24.54
CA ARG A 195 72.36 -47.12 24.58
C ARG A 195 73.06 -47.66 25.83
N LYS A 196 72.33 -48.13 26.83
CA LYS A 196 72.87 -48.68 28.09
C LYS A 196 72.87 -50.22 28.14
N LYS A 197 72.49 -50.89 27.05
CA LYS A 197 72.77 -52.31 26.80
C LYS A 197 73.90 -52.44 25.80
#